data_AF-A0A417CQN8-F1
#
_entry.id   AF-A0A417CQN8-F1
#
_cell.length_a   1.000
_cell.length_b   1.000
_cell.length_c   1.000
_cell.angle_alpha   90.00
_cell.angle_beta   90.00
_cell.angle_gamma   90.00
#
_symmetry.space_group_name_H-M   'P 1'
#
loop_
_entity.id
_entity.type
_entity.pdbx_description
1 polymer ?
#
loop_
_entity_poly.entity_id
_entity_poly.type
_entity_poly.pdbx_seq_one_letter_code
_entity_poly.pdbx_strand_id
1 'polypeptide(L)'
;MTYVPVDGEGITAAGKVKILSADIEETEVGDYVTIHCIFLEECDSISLDVMDLNGNLWQLSDLGGGSEVAEVGKEATFQRSYQKTDLADEIGIRGYDYETNTTYEPVKMKLKK
;
A
#
# COMPACT_ATOMS: atom_id res chain seq x y z
N MET A 1 -10.35 9.07 -2.35
CA MET A 1 -10.93 8.27 -1.24
C MET A 1 -9.82 7.85 -0.29
N THR A 2 -9.99 7.99 1.02
CA THR A 2 -8.92 7.67 1.99
C THR A 2 -9.24 6.41 2.78
N TYR A 3 -8.32 5.46 2.81
CA TYR A 3 -8.40 4.25 3.62
C TYR A 3 -7.45 4.34 4.82
N VAL A 4 -7.87 3.80 5.96
CA VAL A 4 -7.09 3.77 7.21
C VAL A 4 -7.04 2.36 7.80
N PRO A 5 -5.97 1.97 8.51
CA PRO A 5 -5.88 0.65 9.13
C PRO A 5 -7.06 0.36 10.08
N VAL A 6 -7.60 -0.86 10.03
CA VAL A 6 -8.71 -1.29 10.90
C VAL A 6 -8.26 -1.50 12.35
N ASP A 7 -7.12 -2.16 12.54
CA ASP A 7 -6.62 -2.61 13.85
C ASP A 7 -5.61 -1.64 14.50
N GLY A 8 -5.54 -0.40 14.01
CA GLY A 8 -4.80 0.72 14.62
C GLY A 8 -3.27 0.67 14.52
N GLU A 9 -2.66 -0.51 14.53
CA GLU A 9 -1.19 -0.62 14.41
C GLU A 9 -0.70 -0.47 12.97
N GLY A 10 -1.43 -1.02 12.00
CA GLY A 10 -1.11 -0.85 10.58
C GLY A 10 0.21 -1.49 10.15
N ILE A 11 0.69 -2.50 10.87
CA ILE A 11 2.02 -3.08 10.67
C ILE A 11 1.98 -4.23 9.67
N THR A 12 2.91 -4.24 8.72
CA THR A 12 3.18 -5.35 7.79
C THR A 12 4.69 -5.58 7.69
N ALA A 13 5.13 -6.40 6.73
CA ALA A 13 6.54 -6.63 6.44
C ALA A 13 7.33 -7.13 7.68
N ALA A 14 6.73 -8.04 8.46
CA ALA A 14 7.31 -8.56 9.70
C ALA A 14 7.74 -7.46 10.71
N GLY A 15 7.00 -6.35 10.78
CA GLY A 15 7.31 -5.27 11.73
C GLY A 15 8.12 -4.12 11.12
N LYS A 16 8.49 -4.21 9.84
CA LYS A 16 9.39 -3.24 9.20
C LYS A 16 8.67 -2.02 8.64
N VAL A 17 7.37 -2.14 8.32
CA VAL A 17 6.61 -1.05 7.69
C VAL A 17 5.31 -0.83 8.44
N LYS A 18 5.04 0.43 8.77
CA LYS A 18 3.77 0.91 9.31
C LYS A 18 2.99 1.68 8.25
N ILE A 19 1.82 1.20 7.88
CA ILE A 19 0.88 1.88 6.99
C ILE A 19 0.06 2.87 7.81
N LEU A 20 -0.01 4.12 7.35
CA LEU A 20 -0.76 5.21 7.99
C LEU A 20 -2.12 5.41 7.31
N SER A 21 -2.10 5.50 5.99
CA SER A 21 -3.29 5.65 5.16
C SER A 21 -2.98 5.27 3.71
N ALA A 22 -4.03 5.12 2.91
CA ALA A 22 -3.90 5.06 1.47
C ALA A 22 -4.97 5.92 0.81
N ASP A 23 -4.54 6.81 -0.07
CA ASP A 23 -5.40 7.72 -0.80
C ASP A 23 -5.54 7.24 -2.24
N ILE A 24 -6.79 7.02 -2.64
CA ILE A 24 -7.14 6.65 -4.01
C ILE A 24 -7.60 7.89 -4.75
N GLU A 25 -6.93 8.19 -5.84
CA GLU A 25 -7.25 9.26 -6.76
C GLU A 25 -7.72 8.63 -8.08
N GLU A 26 -9.01 8.81 -8.38
CA GLU A 26 -9.60 8.41 -9.66
C GLU A 26 -9.42 9.55 -10.64
N THR A 27 -8.79 9.28 -11.78
CA THR A 27 -8.61 10.26 -12.86
C THR A 27 -9.16 9.74 -14.17
N GLU A 28 -9.35 10.62 -15.15
CA GLU A 28 -9.75 10.21 -16.50
C GLU A 28 -8.72 9.31 -17.19
N VAL A 29 -7.47 9.32 -16.72
CA VAL A 29 -6.34 8.59 -17.32
C VAL A 29 -6.12 7.24 -16.64
N GLY A 30 -6.46 7.13 -15.35
CA GLY A 30 -6.32 5.91 -14.55
C GLY A 30 -6.41 6.19 -13.05
N ASP A 31 -6.45 5.12 -12.27
CA ASP A 31 -6.52 5.21 -10.81
C ASP A 31 -5.12 5.13 -10.20
N TYR A 32 -4.87 6.02 -9.25
CA TYR A 32 -3.64 6.02 -8.46
C TYR A 32 -3.96 5.72 -7.01
N VAL A 33 -3.09 4.94 -6.37
CA VAL A 33 -3.05 4.86 -4.92
C VAL A 33 -1.76 5.49 -4.42
N THR A 34 -1.90 6.37 -3.43
CA THR A 34 -0.79 6.95 -2.67
C THR A 34 -0.83 6.33 -1.28
N ILE A 35 0.14 5.48 -0.97
CA ILE A 35 0.27 4.81 0.32
C ILE A 35 1.20 5.66 1.20
N HIS A 36 0.66 6.13 2.31
CA HIS A 36 1.40 6.83 3.36
C HIS A 36 1.90 5.80 4.37
N CYS A 37 3.22 5.72 4.56
CA CYS A 37 3.82 4.73 5.45
C CYS A 37 5.05 5.27 6.17
N ILE A 38 5.49 4.53 7.21
CA ILE A 38 6.76 4.76 7.90
C ILE A 38 7.55 3.45 7.82
N PHE A 39 8.79 3.55 7.34
CA PHE A 39 9.76 2.47 7.44
C PHE A 39 10.39 2.49 8.83
N LEU A 40 10.23 1.41 9.58
CA LEU A 40 10.75 1.28 10.95
C LEU A 40 12.20 0.76 10.96
N GLU A 41 12.64 0.16 9.86
CA GLU A 41 14.01 -0.30 9.61
C GLU A 41 14.39 -0.04 8.14
N GLU A 42 15.68 -0.10 7.80
CA GLU A 42 16.15 0.03 6.41
C GLU A 42 15.64 -1.16 5.59
N CYS A 43 14.82 -0.88 4.57
CA CYS A 43 14.17 -1.91 3.77
C CYS A 43 13.98 -1.46 2.32
N ASP A 44 15.08 -1.37 1.57
CA ASP A 44 15.06 -1.01 0.14
C ASP A 44 14.40 -2.09 -0.73
N SER A 45 14.31 -3.31 -0.19
CA SER A 45 13.75 -4.49 -0.86
C SER A 45 12.23 -4.63 -0.78
N ILE A 46 11.54 -3.72 -0.10
CA ILE A 46 10.11 -3.87 0.18
C ILE A 46 9.27 -2.97 -0.74
N SER A 47 8.37 -3.61 -1.49
CA SER A 47 7.26 -2.94 -2.18
C SER A 47 5.97 -3.10 -1.39
N LEU A 48 5.02 -2.19 -1.64
CA LEU A 48 3.68 -2.25 -1.07
C LEU A 48 2.67 -2.47 -2.20
N ASP A 49 1.85 -3.51 -2.04
CA ASP A 49 0.81 -3.87 -3.00
C ASP A 49 -0.58 -3.70 -2.39
N VAL A 50 -1.54 -3.29 -3.23
CA VAL A 50 -2.96 -3.20 -2.87
C VAL A 50 -3.71 -4.42 -3.38
N MET A 51 -4.63 -4.93 -2.56
CA MET A 51 -5.47 -6.08 -2.87
C MET A 51 -6.91 -5.88 -2.39
N ASP A 52 -7.84 -6.59 -3.02
CA ASP A 52 -9.19 -6.76 -2.50
C ASP A 52 -9.22 -7.71 -1.28
N LEU A 53 -10.38 -7.84 -0.64
CA LEU A 53 -10.55 -8.74 0.51
C LEU A 53 -10.47 -10.24 0.18
N ASN A 54 -10.56 -10.62 -1.10
CA ASN A 54 -10.45 -12.00 -1.53
C ASN A 54 -8.99 -12.42 -1.78
N GLY A 55 -8.02 -11.51 -1.64
CA GLY A 55 -6.63 -11.80 -1.96
C GLY A 55 -6.21 -11.40 -3.37
N ASN A 56 -7.12 -10.86 -4.19
CA ASN A 56 -6.78 -10.48 -5.56
C ASN A 56 -6.05 -9.15 -5.54
N LEU A 57 -4.83 -9.16 -6.06
CA LEU A 57 -4.06 -7.94 -6.28
C LEU A 57 -4.79 -7.04 -7.28
N TRP A 58 -4.73 -5.74 -7.02
CA TRP A 58 -5.01 -4.77 -8.07
C TRP A 58 -3.92 -4.86 -9.13
N GLN A 59 -4.30 -4.72 -10.40
CA GLN A 59 -3.34 -4.88 -11.49
C GLN A 59 -2.53 -3.60 -11.64
N LEU A 60 -1.19 -3.68 -11.59
CA LEU A 60 -0.34 -2.54 -11.88
C LEU A 60 -0.59 -2.07 -13.31
N SER A 61 -0.72 -0.75 -13.50
CA SER A 61 -0.88 -0.17 -14.82
C SER A 61 0.44 0.37 -15.37
N ASP A 62 0.55 0.48 -16.70
CA ASP A 62 1.72 1.06 -17.38
C ASP A 62 1.84 2.59 -17.20
N LEU A 63 0.92 3.22 -16.45
CA LEU A 63 0.96 4.66 -16.15
C LEU A 63 2.06 5.05 -15.15
N GLY A 64 2.78 4.06 -14.61
CA GLY A 64 3.92 4.26 -13.72
C GLY A 64 3.52 4.58 -12.27
N GLY A 65 4.50 5.03 -11.48
CA GLY A 65 4.30 5.38 -10.07
C GLY A 65 5.59 5.95 -9.47
N GLY A 66 5.44 6.85 -8.50
CA GLY A 66 6.56 7.42 -7.75
C GLY A 66 6.80 6.67 -6.44
N SER A 67 8.06 6.57 -6.04
CA SER A 67 8.41 6.22 -4.66
C SER A 67 9.39 7.25 -4.17
N GLU A 68 9.12 7.85 -3.01
CA GLU A 68 10.15 8.61 -2.32
C GLU A 68 11.19 7.64 -1.74
N VAL A 69 12.44 8.12 -1.57
CA VAL A 69 13.46 7.38 -0.82
C VAL A 69 13.04 7.45 0.65
N ALA A 70 12.64 6.30 1.20
CA ALA A 70 12.17 6.23 2.57
C ALA A 70 13.35 6.38 3.55
N GLU A 71 13.30 7.39 4.41
CA GLU A 71 14.19 7.49 5.56
C GLU A 71 13.57 6.79 6.78
N VAL A 72 14.36 5.99 7.49
CA VAL A 72 13.88 5.25 8.68
C VAL A 72 13.30 6.21 9.72
N GLY A 73 12.09 5.89 10.20
CA GLY A 73 11.36 6.66 11.20
C GLY A 73 10.68 7.93 10.66
N LYS A 74 10.79 8.22 9.36
CA LYS A 74 10.05 9.30 8.70
C LYS A 74 8.90 8.76 7.86
N GLU A 75 7.88 9.59 7.69
CA GLU A 75 6.81 9.31 6.74
C GLU A 75 7.37 9.34 5.32
N ALA A 76 6.97 8.37 4.52
CA ALA A 76 7.28 8.23 3.12
C ALA A 76 5.99 7.98 2.33
N THR A 77 5.98 8.36 1.06
CA THR A 77 4.85 8.12 0.16
C THR A 77 5.22 7.18 -0.98
N PHE A 78 4.33 6.21 -1.23
CA PHE A 78 4.43 5.27 -2.34
C PHE A 78 3.24 5.44 -3.25
N GLN A 79 3.46 6.04 -4.41
CA GLN A 79 2.44 6.18 -5.42
C GLN A 79 2.56 5.06 -6.46
N ARG A 80 1.42 4.47 -6.79
CA ARG A 80 1.31 3.40 -7.78
C ARG A 80 0.05 3.59 -8.58
N SER A 81 0.15 3.44 -9.90
CA SER A 81 -1.02 3.33 -10.74
C SER A 81 -1.54 1.90 -10.74
N TYR A 82 -2.84 1.75 -10.59
CA TYR A 82 -3.51 0.46 -10.57
C TYR A 82 -4.77 0.49 -11.44
N GLN A 83 -5.07 -0.63 -12.08
CA GLN A 83 -6.40 -0.96 -12.58
C GLN A 83 -7.11 -1.78 -11.50
N LYS A 84 -8.01 -1.12 -10.76
CA LYS A 84 -8.81 -1.76 -9.72
C LYS A 84 -9.93 -2.61 -10.33
N THR A 85 -10.34 -3.63 -9.60
CA THR A 85 -11.48 -4.49 -9.99
C THR A 85 -12.81 -3.91 -9.52
N ASP A 86 -12.90 -3.43 -8.27
CA ASP A 86 -14.05 -2.72 -7.68
C ASP A 86 -13.60 -1.87 -6.46
N LEU A 87 -14.28 -0.74 -6.19
CA LEU A 87 -14.08 0.05 -4.97
C LEU A 87 -14.89 -0.55 -3.82
N ALA A 88 -14.21 -1.22 -2.89
CA ALA A 88 -14.82 -1.80 -1.69
C ALA A 88 -14.65 -0.86 -0.48
N ASP A 89 -15.53 -0.99 0.51
CA ASP A 89 -15.37 -0.30 1.80
C ASP A 89 -14.12 -0.74 2.56
N GLU A 90 -13.52 -1.88 2.17
CA GLU A 90 -12.32 -2.43 2.78
C GLU A 90 -11.36 -2.97 1.71
N ILE A 91 -10.06 -2.74 1.91
CA ILE A 91 -8.97 -3.23 1.05
C ILE A 91 -7.84 -3.79 1.92
N GLY A 92 -6.91 -4.52 1.31
CA GLY A 92 -5.66 -4.95 1.94
C GLY A 92 -4.46 -4.22 1.36
N ILE A 93 -3.48 -3.88 2.21
CA ILE A 93 -2.15 -3.42 1.77
C ILE A 93 -1.11 -4.34 2.36
N ARG A 94 -0.29 -4.97 1.53
CA ARG A 94 0.74 -5.93 1.97
C ARG A 94 2.13 -5.48 1.57
N GLY A 95 3.10 -5.83 2.41
CA GLY A 95 4.50 -5.83 2.00
C GLY A 95 4.81 -7.02 1.09
N TYR A 96 5.64 -6.79 0.09
CA TYR A 96 6.33 -7.83 -0.68
C TYR A 96 7.82 -7.51 -0.69
N ASP A 97 8.63 -8.48 -0.26
CA ASP A 97 10.08 -8.37 -0.26
C ASP A 97 10.64 -9.14 -1.47
N TYR A 98 11.19 -8.39 -2.43
CA TYR A 98 11.71 -8.96 -3.67
C TYR A 98 13.10 -9.58 -3.53
N GLU A 99 13.82 -9.31 -2.45
CA GLU A 99 15.10 -9.94 -2.14
C GLU A 99 14.89 -11.37 -1.64
N THR A 100 13.90 -11.57 -0.77
CA THR A 100 13.58 -12.88 -0.19
C THR A 100 12.43 -13.60 -0.89
N ASN A 101 11.76 -12.95 -1.85
CA ASN A 101 10.53 -13.44 -2.50
C ASN A 101 9.42 -13.75 -1.47
N THR A 102 9.32 -12.93 -0.43
CA THR A 102 8.38 -13.12 0.69
C THR A 102 7.18 -12.19 0.53
N THR A 103 5.98 -12.76 0.56
CA THR A 103 4.73 -12.01 0.67
C THR A 103 4.29 -11.99 2.13
N TYR A 104 4.09 -10.81 2.69
CA TYR A 104 3.65 -10.65 4.08
C TYR A 104 2.13 -10.55 4.19
N GLU A 105 1.62 -10.78 5.41
CA GLU A 105 0.20 -10.60 5.72
C GLU A 105 -0.24 -9.15 5.44
N PRO A 106 -1.42 -8.96 4.82
CA PRO A 106 -1.94 -7.64 4.50
C PRO A 106 -2.45 -6.91 5.75
N VAL A 107 -2.19 -5.62 5.80
CA VAL A 107 -2.92 -4.69 6.66
C VAL A 107 -4.32 -4.52 6.10
N LYS A 108 -5.33 -4.84 6.89
CA LYS A 108 -6.72 -4.52 6.55
C LYS A 108 -6.94 -3.02 6.72
N MET A 109 -7.48 -2.42 5.67
CA MET A 109 -7.79 -1.00 5.60
C MET A 109 -9.29 -0.83 5.38
N LYS A 110 -9.88 0.21 5.98
CA LYS A 110 -11.27 0.59 5.78
C LYS A 110 -11.37 2.00 5.23
N LEU A 111 -12.37 2.24 4.39
CA LEU A 111 -12.70 3.57 3.90
C LEU A 111 -13.04 4.48 5.08
N LYS A 112 -12.35 5.62 5.16
CA LYS A 112 -12.61 6.66 6.16
C LYS A 112 -13.92 7.37 5.76
N LYS A 113 -14.95 7.20 6.59
CA LYS A 113 -16.23 7.90 6.47
C LYS A 113 -16.13 9.36 6.94
#